data_AF-A0A4Q3C0J5-F1
#
_entry.id   AF-A0A4Q3C0J5-F1
#
_cell.length_a   1.000
_cell.length_b   1.000
_cell.length_c   1.000
_cell.angle_alpha   90.00
_cell.angle_beta   90.00
_cell.angle_gamma   90.00
#
_symmetry.space_group_name_H-M   'P 1'
#
loop_
_entity.id
_entity.type
_entity.pdbx_description
1 polymer ?
#
loop_
_entity_poly.entity_id
_entity_poly.type
_entity_poly.pdbx_seq_one_letter_code
_entity_poly.pdbx_strand_id
1 'polypeptide(L)'
;AYPWADIFNNNQFFYYGKDFHTRHMVSVSQALKFPVVYSQVDSSAYYKQAMQNGINYIMRDHGQPQGLGSGTEFLAGNSSIQGVETCTVVEWMQSLETAFRITHEAALGDQLEKIAFNALPAQFSKDFKNHTYYTLPNQVRSIHGPHGFNQEYENGTVPSPYSGYPCCRYNMHMGWPYFVKNSWMATPDGGLAVSTYGPMEITARVAQNMLLKIEEDTNYPFEEQIRLKLSLQKAASFPLKFRIPAWCNKPEVFVNGKQIAGVKPGQIMVVNREWTNADKIVLNFPMQLAVKKQVNNGVSIERGPLVYALQIKEDVKTTKEFPVKGFAETEISPVSAWNYGLLLN
;
A
#
# COMPACT_ATOMS: atom_id res chain seq x y z
N ALA A 1 -13.62 8.71 22.84
CA ALA A 1 -12.64 8.62 21.75
C ALA A 1 -11.27 8.27 22.36
N TYR A 2 -10.50 7.39 21.72
CA TYR A 2 -9.16 7.03 22.18
C TYR A 2 -8.15 8.16 21.88
N PRO A 3 -7.14 8.39 22.73
CA PRO A 3 -6.13 9.42 22.50
C PRO A 3 -5.07 8.88 21.52
N TRP A 4 -5.46 8.68 20.26
CA TRP A 4 -4.60 8.05 19.25
C TRP A 4 -3.25 8.75 19.06
N ALA A 5 -3.20 10.09 19.16
CA ALA A 5 -1.93 10.80 19.11
C ALA A 5 -0.98 10.41 20.25
N ASP A 6 -1.49 10.21 21.47
CA ASP A 6 -0.70 9.77 22.63
C ASP A 6 -0.25 8.33 22.45
N ILE A 7 -1.18 7.46 22.03
CA ILE A 7 -0.90 6.04 21.75
C ILE A 7 0.23 5.89 20.75
N PHE A 8 0.18 6.65 19.64
CA PHE A 8 1.21 6.58 18.60
C PHE A 8 2.54 7.23 19.02
N ASN A 9 2.53 8.32 19.79
CA ASN A 9 3.77 8.95 20.25
C ASN A 9 4.52 8.10 21.29
N ASN A 10 3.77 7.36 22.13
CA ASN A 10 4.32 6.67 23.29
C ASN A 10 4.27 5.14 23.22
N ASN A 11 3.94 4.57 22.06
CA ASN A 11 3.81 3.12 21.83
C ASN A 11 2.84 2.43 22.83
N GLN A 12 1.68 3.05 23.10
CA GLN A 12 0.75 2.60 24.16
C GLN A 12 -0.37 1.68 23.67
N PHE A 13 -0.20 1.00 22.53
CA PHE A 13 -1.25 0.15 21.91
C PHE A 13 -1.86 -0.88 22.86
N PHE A 14 -1.05 -1.46 23.75
CA PHE A 14 -1.48 -2.49 24.70
C PHE A 14 -1.83 -1.96 26.10
N TYR A 15 -1.57 -0.69 26.38
CA TYR A 15 -1.66 -0.10 27.72
C TYR A 15 -2.82 0.88 27.88
N TYR A 16 -3.51 1.21 26.79
CA TYR A 16 -4.65 2.12 26.81
C TYR A 16 -5.98 1.40 26.66
N GLY A 17 -6.90 1.68 27.58
CA GLY A 17 -8.26 1.13 27.60
C GLY A 17 -8.33 -0.30 28.16
N LYS A 18 -9.55 -0.78 28.38
CA LYS A 18 -9.82 -2.18 28.78
C LYS A 18 -10.36 -3.02 27.62
N ASP A 19 -10.71 -2.38 26.50
CA ASP A 19 -11.21 -3.03 25.30
C ASP A 19 -10.08 -3.42 24.34
N PHE A 20 -10.44 -3.87 23.14
CA PHE A 20 -9.52 -4.38 22.15
C PHE A 20 -9.11 -3.37 21.08
N HIS A 21 -9.79 -2.22 20.97
CA HIS A 21 -9.68 -1.33 19.82
C HIS A 21 -8.28 -0.73 19.63
N THR A 22 -7.57 -0.45 20.73
CA THR A 22 -6.23 0.14 20.71
C THR A 22 -5.13 -0.82 20.27
N ARG A 23 -5.41 -2.13 20.28
CA ARG A 23 -4.50 -3.21 19.84
C ARG A 23 -4.99 -3.97 18.61
N HIS A 24 -6.22 -3.70 18.17
CA HIS A 24 -6.82 -4.28 16.98
C HIS A 24 -6.28 -3.61 15.73
N MET A 25 -5.62 -4.40 14.88
CA MET A 25 -4.80 -3.91 13.79
C MET A 25 -5.61 -3.08 12.78
N VAL A 26 -6.86 -3.43 12.50
CA VAL A 26 -7.74 -2.61 11.64
C VAL A 26 -8.02 -1.26 12.29
N SER A 27 -8.36 -1.25 13.58
CA SER A 27 -8.66 -0.01 14.31
C SER A 27 -7.44 0.89 14.42
N VAL A 28 -6.26 0.31 14.65
CA VAL A 28 -4.97 1.00 14.63
C VAL A 28 -4.70 1.59 13.25
N SER A 29 -4.87 0.80 12.18
CA SER A 29 -4.65 1.21 10.78
C SER A 29 -5.58 2.34 10.37
N GLN A 30 -6.86 2.25 10.75
CA GLN A 30 -7.85 3.29 10.51
C GLN A 30 -7.52 4.58 11.28
N ALA A 31 -6.96 4.46 12.48
CA ALA A 31 -6.62 5.59 13.32
C ALA A 31 -5.35 6.33 12.89
N LEU A 32 -4.49 5.74 12.05
CA LEU A 32 -3.25 6.38 11.59
C LEU A 32 -3.47 7.78 11.00
N LYS A 33 -4.57 8.01 10.28
CA LYS A 33 -4.92 9.34 9.74
C LYS A 33 -5.33 10.37 10.79
N PHE A 34 -5.76 9.94 11.98
CA PHE A 34 -6.36 10.83 12.99
C PHE A 34 -5.42 11.99 13.38
N PRO A 35 -4.15 11.76 13.76
CA PRO A 35 -3.29 12.87 14.16
C PRO A 35 -3.00 13.85 13.02
N VAL A 36 -2.88 13.34 11.78
CA VAL A 36 -2.64 14.19 10.61
C VAL A 36 -3.86 15.06 10.31
N VAL A 37 -5.07 14.50 10.36
CA VAL A 37 -6.31 15.29 10.21
C VAL A 37 -6.39 16.37 11.28
N TYR A 38 -6.09 16.03 12.54
CA TYR A 38 -6.14 16.97 13.65
C TYR A 38 -5.03 18.05 13.58
N SER A 39 -3.91 17.74 12.93
CA SER A 39 -2.79 18.67 12.76
C SER A 39 -3.13 19.92 11.94
N GLN A 40 -4.24 19.88 11.19
CA GLN A 40 -4.79 21.05 10.48
C GLN A 40 -5.39 22.09 11.43
N VAL A 41 -5.76 21.68 12.65
CA VAL A 41 -6.26 22.57 13.71
C VAL A 41 -5.14 22.89 14.70
N ASP A 42 -4.40 21.86 15.13
CA ASP A 42 -3.26 21.99 16.05
C ASP A 42 -1.96 21.59 15.36
N SER A 43 -1.20 22.61 14.94
CA SER A 43 0.04 22.42 14.20
C SER A 43 1.26 22.05 15.06
N SER A 44 1.06 21.71 16.34
CA SER A 44 2.13 21.27 17.23
C SER A 44 2.81 19.98 16.73
N ALA A 45 4.07 19.78 17.15
CA ALA A 45 4.82 18.58 16.83
C ALA A 45 4.11 17.31 17.33
N TYR A 46 3.35 17.41 18.43
CA TYR A 46 2.60 16.33 19.02
C TYR A 46 1.67 15.62 18.02
N TYR A 47 0.86 16.37 17.27
CA TYR A 47 -0.02 15.79 16.24
C TYR A 47 0.70 15.52 14.93
N LYS A 48 1.59 16.42 14.51
CA LYS A 48 2.32 16.28 13.23
C LYS A 48 3.18 15.02 13.17
N GLN A 49 3.82 14.64 14.27
CA GLN A 49 4.74 13.50 14.31
C GLN A 49 4.07 12.19 14.73
N ALA A 50 2.90 12.24 15.38
CA ALA A 50 2.25 11.08 15.96
C ALA A 50 2.05 9.94 14.96
N MET A 51 1.51 10.20 13.76
CA MET A 51 1.33 9.14 12.76
C MET A 51 2.65 8.45 12.41
N GLN A 52 3.70 9.22 12.13
CA GLN A 52 5.01 8.65 11.77
C GLN A 52 5.63 7.88 12.94
N ASN A 53 5.52 8.39 14.16
CA ASN A 53 5.96 7.69 15.37
C ASN A 53 5.21 6.35 15.51
N GLY A 54 3.90 6.35 15.33
CA GLY A 54 3.06 5.15 15.35
C GLY A 54 3.48 4.13 14.29
N ILE A 55 3.65 4.56 13.04
CA ILE A 55 4.14 3.70 11.95
C ILE A 55 5.51 3.13 12.31
N ASN A 56 6.43 3.93 12.84
CA ASN A 56 7.77 3.46 13.21
C ASN A 56 7.70 2.37 14.29
N TYR A 57 6.88 2.54 15.33
CA TYR A 57 6.70 1.51 16.36
C TYR A 57 6.05 0.25 15.81
N ILE A 58 4.98 0.39 15.02
CA ILE A 58 4.30 -0.76 14.41
C ILE A 58 5.25 -1.52 13.49
N MET A 59 6.01 -0.82 12.64
CA MET A 59 6.94 -1.48 11.72
C MET A 59 8.13 -2.11 12.46
N ARG A 60 8.56 -1.54 13.59
CA ARG A 60 9.61 -2.15 14.43
C ARG A 60 9.12 -3.45 15.08
N ASP A 61 7.94 -3.44 15.67
CA ASP A 61 7.46 -4.53 16.54
C ASP A 61 6.62 -5.57 15.78
N HIS A 62 6.01 -5.17 14.68
CA HIS A 62 5.03 -5.95 13.93
C HIS A 62 5.22 -5.89 12.41
N GLY A 63 6.23 -5.19 11.91
CA GLY A 63 6.40 -4.93 10.48
C GLY A 63 6.60 -6.19 9.65
N GLN A 64 5.97 -6.20 8.48
CA GLN A 64 6.08 -7.27 7.49
C GLN A 64 6.65 -6.75 6.16
N PRO A 65 7.26 -7.61 5.33
CA PRO A 65 7.88 -7.21 4.06
C PRO A 65 6.97 -6.41 3.14
N GLN A 66 5.67 -6.71 3.12
CA GLN A 66 4.64 -6.03 2.32
C GLN A 66 4.33 -4.59 2.76
N GLY A 67 5.03 -4.04 3.77
CA GLY A 67 5.02 -2.61 4.08
C GLY A 67 4.03 -2.15 5.14
N LEU A 68 3.42 -3.08 5.87
CA LEU A 68 2.54 -2.80 7.01
C LEU A 68 2.79 -3.77 8.18
N GLY A 69 2.17 -3.52 9.33
CA GLY A 69 2.25 -4.42 10.48
C GLY A 69 1.36 -5.65 10.32
N SER A 70 1.77 -6.80 10.88
CA SER A 70 0.90 -7.97 11.02
C SER A 70 -0.10 -7.80 12.14
N GLY A 71 -1.28 -8.36 11.91
CA GLY A 71 -2.35 -8.43 12.87
C GLY A 71 -3.25 -9.61 12.55
N THR A 72 -3.40 -10.49 13.54
CA THR A 72 -4.37 -11.58 13.49
C THR A 72 -5.54 -11.16 14.37
N GLU A 73 -6.31 -10.18 13.89
CA GLU A 73 -7.10 -9.21 14.65
C GLU A 73 -6.23 -8.26 15.49
N PHE A 74 -5.45 -8.78 16.45
CA PHE A 74 -4.55 -7.95 17.26
C PHE A 74 -3.15 -7.91 16.67
N LEU A 75 -2.42 -6.81 16.92
CA LEU A 75 -0.99 -6.65 16.64
C LEU A 75 -0.22 -7.94 17.03
N ALA A 76 0.47 -8.56 16.06
CA ALA A 76 0.83 -9.99 16.17
C ALA A 76 2.34 -10.30 16.22
N GLY A 77 3.19 -9.29 16.37
CA GLY A 77 4.65 -9.45 16.35
C GLY A 77 5.23 -9.51 14.94
N ASN A 78 6.53 -9.78 14.78
CA ASN A 78 7.28 -9.69 13.52
C ASN A 78 7.57 -11.06 12.87
N SER A 79 7.00 -12.13 13.39
CA SER A 79 7.22 -13.48 12.84
C SER A 79 6.68 -13.56 11.40
N SER A 80 7.43 -14.24 10.51
CA SER A 80 7.06 -14.38 9.10
C SER A 80 5.81 -15.25 8.87
N ILE A 81 5.33 -15.92 9.91
CA ILE A 81 4.10 -16.72 9.89
C ILE A 81 2.93 -16.00 10.57
N GLN A 82 3.07 -14.70 10.86
CA GLN A 82 1.95 -13.89 11.32
C GLN A 82 1.19 -13.29 10.15
N GLY A 83 -0.13 -13.32 10.27
CA GLY A 83 -1.04 -12.90 9.22
C GLY A 83 -1.30 -11.40 9.20
N VAL A 84 -1.84 -10.96 8.08
CA VAL A 84 -2.48 -9.67 7.88
C VAL A 84 -3.87 -9.93 7.33
N GLU A 85 -4.88 -9.29 7.90
CA GLU A 85 -6.22 -9.30 7.34
C GLU A 85 -6.49 -8.19 6.32
N THR A 86 -7.50 -8.40 5.47
CA THR A 86 -7.79 -7.49 4.36
C THR A 86 -8.20 -6.12 4.84
N CYS A 87 -8.97 -6.03 5.94
CA CYS A 87 -9.42 -4.73 6.43
C CYS A 87 -8.27 -3.89 6.96
N THR A 88 -7.25 -4.52 7.55
CA THR A 88 -6.00 -3.84 7.94
C THR A 88 -5.34 -3.20 6.72
N VAL A 89 -5.22 -3.95 5.62
CA VAL A 89 -4.61 -3.44 4.37
C VAL A 89 -5.38 -2.23 3.84
N VAL A 90 -6.71 -2.34 3.70
CA VAL A 90 -7.54 -1.27 3.14
C VAL A 90 -7.55 -0.03 4.03
N GLU A 91 -7.68 -0.18 5.35
CA GLU A 91 -7.70 0.96 6.27
C GLU A 91 -6.33 1.64 6.37
N TRP A 92 -5.23 0.89 6.31
CA TRP A 92 -3.88 1.46 6.28
C TRP A 92 -3.67 2.27 5.01
N MET A 93 -4.05 1.71 3.85
CA MET A 93 -4.01 2.42 2.56
C MET A 93 -4.80 3.72 2.62
N GLN A 94 -6.06 3.67 3.03
CA GLN A 94 -6.92 4.85 3.13
C GLN A 94 -6.36 5.90 4.11
N SER A 95 -5.69 5.47 5.18
CA SER A 95 -5.03 6.38 6.11
C SER A 95 -3.82 7.08 5.49
N LEU A 96 -2.98 6.36 4.74
CA LEU A 96 -1.85 6.95 4.00
C LEU A 96 -2.34 7.92 2.91
N GLU A 97 -3.37 7.56 2.17
CA GLU A 97 -4.01 8.42 1.16
C GLU A 97 -4.52 9.73 1.77
N THR A 98 -5.18 9.64 2.93
CA THR A 98 -5.70 10.80 3.65
C THR A 98 -4.55 11.68 4.15
N ALA A 99 -3.52 11.07 4.71
CA ALA A 99 -2.36 11.78 5.24
C ALA A 99 -1.57 12.47 4.14
N PHE A 100 -1.33 11.80 3.01
CA PHE A 100 -0.61 12.38 1.87
C PHE A 100 -1.30 13.64 1.34
N ARG A 101 -2.64 13.65 1.27
CA ARG A 101 -3.41 14.83 0.84
C ARG A 101 -3.14 16.07 1.71
N ILE A 102 -2.81 15.86 2.98
CA ILE A 102 -2.56 16.93 3.95
C ILE A 102 -1.07 17.30 3.97
N THR A 103 -0.17 16.33 4.09
CA THR A 103 1.26 16.59 4.34
C THR A 103 2.12 16.63 3.08
N HIS A 104 1.67 16.00 1.99
CA HIS A 104 2.42 15.83 0.73
C HIS A 104 3.80 15.18 0.95
N GLU A 105 3.91 14.27 1.91
CA GLU A 105 5.16 13.55 2.19
C GLU A 105 5.34 12.36 1.24
N ALA A 106 6.44 12.35 0.48
CA ALA A 106 6.73 11.31 -0.51
C ALA A 106 6.76 9.89 0.08
N ALA A 107 7.27 9.74 1.31
CA ALA A 107 7.37 8.45 1.99
C ALA A 107 6.00 7.76 2.18
N LEU A 108 4.91 8.53 2.32
CA LEU A 108 3.57 7.96 2.45
C LEU A 108 3.12 7.28 1.16
N GLY A 109 3.45 7.87 0.00
CA GLY A 109 3.17 7.26 -1.30
C GLY A 109 4.04 6.02 -1.56
N ASP A 110 5.30 6.02 -1.12
CA ASP A 110 6.16 4.84 -1.19
C ASP A 110 5.58 3.66 -0.40
N GLN A 111 5.13 3.91 0.83
CA GLN A 111 4.49 2.89 1.66
C GLN A 111 3.14 2.47 1.09
N LEU A 112 2.34 3.41 0.58
CA LEU A 112 1.03 3.13 -0.02
C LEU A 112 1.16 2.21 -1.23
N GLU A 113 2.07 2.49 -2.16
CA GLU A 113 2.33 1.61 -3.31
C GLU A 113 2.83 0.24 -2.88
N LYS A 114 3.72 0.18 -1.88
CA LYS A 114 4.21 -1.10 -1.37
C LYS A 114 3.07 -1.93 -0.78
N ILE A 115 2.14 -1.33 -0.05
CA ILE A 115 0.98 -2.06 0.47
C ILE A 115 0.03 -2.46 -0.67
N ALA A 116 -0.31 -1.53 -1.55
CA ALA A 116 -1.28 -1.72 -2.62
C ALA A 116 -0.85 -2.80 -3.63
N PHE A 117 0.42 -2.83 -4.03
CA PHE A 117 0.89 -3.78 -5.04
C PHE A 117 1.31 -5.14 -4.48
N ASN A 118 1.36 -5.30 -3.16
CA ASN A 118 1.77 -6.57 -2.52
C ASN A 118 0.67 -7.15 -1.65
N ALA A 119 0.32 -6.48 -0.55
CA ALA A 119 -0.59 -7.02 0.45
C ALA A 119 -2.04 -7.13 -0.07
N LEU A 120 -2.50 -6.13 -0.82
CA LEU A 120 -3.88 -6.09 -1.32
C LEU A 120 -4.19 -7.23 -2.30
N PRO A 121 -3.47 -7.43 -3.42
CA PRO A 121 -3.79 -8.48 -4.38
C PRO A 121 -3.49 -9.89 -3.86
N ALA A 122 -2.52 -10.07 -2.94
CA ALA A 122 -2.13 -11.38 -2.42
C ALA A 122 -3.26 -12.09 -1.65
N GLN A 123 -4.28 -11.35 -1.24
CA GLN A 123 -5.41 -11.87 -0.46
C GLN A 123 -6.53 -12.46 -1.29
N PHE A 124 -6.50 -12.30 -2.62
CA PHE A 124 -7.63 -12.63 -3.49
C PHE A 124 -7.20 -13.57 -4.63
N SER A 125 -8.13 -14.44 -5.05
CA SER A 125 -7.96 -15.14 -6.32
C SER A 125 -8.04 -14.15 -7.49
N LYS A 126 -7.37 -14.48 -8.60
CA LYS A 126 -7.32 -13.62 -9.81
C LYS A 126 -8.69 -13.28 -10.38
N ASP A 127 -9.68 -14.14 -10.15
CA ASP A 127 -11.07 -13.98 -10.58
C ASP A 127 -11.99 -13.39 -9.51
N PHE A 128 -11.42 -12.96 -8.37
CA PHE A 128 -12.13 -12.35 -7.23
C PHE A 128 -13.25 -13.21 -6.63
N LYS A 129 -13.21 -14.53 -6.82
CA LYS A 129 -14.20 -15.45 -6.23
C LYS A 129 -13.82 -15.90 -4.82
N ASN A 130 -12.52 -15.95 -4.52
CA ASN A 130 -12.00 -16.40 -3.24
C ASN A 130 -11.11 -15.34 -2.61
N HIS A 131 -11.02 -15.40 -1.29
CA HIS A 131 -10.06 -14.65 -0.50
C HIS A 131 -9.51 -15.50 0.65
N THR A 132 -8.40 -15.07 1.24
CA THR A 132 -7.91 -15.59 2.53
C THR A 132 -8.09 -14.52 3.60
N TYR A 133 -8.58 -14.90 4.77
CA TYR A 133 -8.73 -13.96 5.88
C TYR A 133 -7.40 -13.42 6.37
N TYR A 134 -6.42 -14.30 6.54
CA TYR A 134 -5.06 -13.97 6.91
C TYR A 134 -4.10 -14.36 5.80
N THR A 135 -3.35 -13.40 5.27
CA THR A 135 -2.23 -13.65 4.37
C THR A 135 -0.92 -13.47 5.10
N LEU A 136 -0.05 -14.46 5.00
CA LEU A 136 1.24 -14.50 5.69
C LEU A 136 2.37 -14.28 4.67
N PRO A 137 3.47 -13.60 5.04
CA PRO A 137 4.65 -13.49 4.19
C PRO A 137 5.26 -14.85 3.84
N ASN A 138 5.22 -15.81 4.78
CA ASN A 138 5.69 -17.17 4.55
C ASN A 138 4.55 -18.19 4.76
N GLN A 139 3.71 -18.33 3.73
CA GLN A 139 2.56 -19.24 3.71
C GLN A 139 2.83 -20.44 2.81
N VAL A 140 3.53 -21.44 3.34
CA VAL A 140 3.91 -22.65 2.58
C VAL A 140 2.70 -23.56 2.30
N ARG A 141 1.66 -23.47 3.11
CA ARG A 141 0.43 -24.26 3.00
C ARG A 141 -0.78 -23.42 3.40
N SER A 142 -1.93 -23.74 2.81
CA SER A 142 -3.23 -23.15 3.12
C SER A 142 -4.22 -24.28 3.35
N ILE A 143 -4.36 -24.72 4.60
CA ILE A 143 -5.19 -25.88 4.98
C ILE A 143 -6.00 -25.53 6.23
N HIS A 144 -7.08 -26.27 6.49
CA HIS A 144 -7.81 -26.08 7.74
C HIS A 144 -6.95 -26.43 8.96
N GLY A 145 -7.10 -25.63 10.01
CA GLY A 145 -6.53 -25.93 11.32
C GLY A 145 -6.10 -24.69 12.08
N PRO A 146 -5.58 -24.89 13.30
CA PRO A 146 -5.07 -23.80 14.11
C PRO A 146 -3.71 -23.31 13.61
N HIS A 147 -3.48 -22.01 13.72
CA HIS A 147 -2.23 -21.34 13.36
C HIS A 147 -1.55 -20.65 14.55
N GLY A 148 -2.21 -20.58 15.71
CA GLY A 148 -1.69 -19.89 16.90
C GLY A 148 -1.90 -18.39 16.84
N PHE A 149 -2.94 -17.95 16.13
CA PHE A 149 -3.32 -16.56 15.98
C PHE A 149 -4.01 -16.03 17.24
N ASN A 150 -3.92 -14.70 17.47
CA ASN A 150 -4.62 -14.06 18.59
C ASN A 150 -6.14 -14.32 18.54
N GLN A 151 -6.68 -14.38 17.33
CA GLN A 151 -8.04 -14.82 17.06
C GLN A 151 -8.03 -15.83 15.92
N GLU A 152 -8.45 -17.05 16.26
CA GLU A 152 -8.30 -18.21 15.40
C GLU A 152 -9.58 -18.45 14.58
N TYR A 153 -9.38 -18.77 13.31
CA TYR A 153 -10.41 -19.26 12.41
C TYR A 153 -9.83 -20.46 11.67
N GLU A 154 -10.45 -21.64 11.79
CA GLU A 154 -9.90 -22.87 11.22
C GLU A 154 -9.61 -22.75 9.71
N ASN A 155 -10.41 -21.98 8.97
CA ASN A 155 -10.22 -21.75 7.53
C ASN A 155 -9.62 -20.36 7.21
N GLY A 156 -9.05 -19.66 8.18
CA GLY A 156 -8.58 -18.27 8.05
C GLY A 156 -7.45 -18.08 7.03
N THR A 157 -6.66 -19.11 6.76
CA THR A 157 -5.62 -19.09 5.71
C THR A 157 -6.05 -19.82 4.43
N VAL A 158 -7.25 -20.42 4.42
CA VAL A 158 -7.77 -21.22 3.30
C VAL A 158 -8.51 -20.32 2.30
N PRO A 159 -8.12 -20.32 1.01
CA PRO A 159 -8.85 -19.59 -0.02
C PRO A 159 -10.31 -20.05 -0.11
N SER A 160 -11.23 -19.12 0.15
CA SER A 160 -12.66 -19.38 0.22
C SER A 160 -13.45 -18.08 0.01
N PRO A 161 -14.70 -18.12 -0.49
CA PRO A 161 -15.59 -16.96 -0.39
C PRO A 161 -16.02 -16.65 1.04
N TYR A 162 -15.76 -17.57 1.98
CA TYR A 162 -16.12 -17.47 3.40
C TYR A 162 -14.91 -17.80 4.31
N SER A 163 -13.70 -17.37 3.91
CA SER A 163 -12.50 -17.53 4.74
C SER A 163 -12.59 -16.63 5.97
N GLY A 164 -12.44 -17.20 7.17
CA GLY A 164 -12.44 -16.48 8.44
C GLY A 164 -13.71 -15.66 8.69
N TYR A 165 -13.53 -14.43 9.22
CA TYR A 165 -14.65 -13.56 9.56
C TYR A 165 -15.16 -12.79 8.32
N PRO A 166 -16.48 -12.52 8.20
CA PRO A 166 -17.05 -11.95 6.97
C PRO A 166 -16.60 -10.53 6.60
N CYS A 167 -15.92 -9.77 7.47
CA CYS A 167 -15.57 -8.37 7.20
C CYS A 167 -14.72 -8.21 5.93
N CYS A 168 -13.74 -9.09 5.71
CA CYS A 168 -12.84 -9.05 4.56
C CYS A 168 -13.59 -9.23 3.23
N ARG A 169 -14.60 -10.09 3.20
CA ARG A 169 -15.48 -10.27 2.03
C ARG A 169 -16.19 -8.96 1.63
N TYR A 170 -16.59 -8.16 2.61
CA TYR A 170 -17.25 -6.87 2.33
C TYR A 170 -16.24 -5.74 2.09
N ASN A 171 -14.99 -5.86 2.54
CA ASN A 171 -13.99 -4.81 2.35
C ASN A 171 -13.09 -5.04 1.11
N MET A 172 -13.04 -6.27 0.58
CA MET A 172 -12.11 -6.67 -0.50
C MET A 172 -12.18 -5.80 -1.76
N HIS A 173 -13.35 -5.20 -2.03
CA HIS A 173 -13.58 -4.39 -3.22
C HIS A 173 -13.26 -2.91 -3.03
N MET A 174 -12.88 -2.47 -1.84
CA MET A 174 -12.71 -1.04 -1.51
C MET A 174 -11.30 -0.50 -1.79
N GLY A 175 -10.26 -1.34 -1.67
CA GLY A 175 -8.86 -0.91 -1.79
C GLY A 175 -8.51 -0.25 -3.12
N TRP A 176 -8.83 -0.88 -4.26
CA TRP A 176 -8.52 -0.32 -5.59
C TRP A 176 -9.31 0.94 -5.93
N PRO A 177 -10.64 1.03 -5.69
CA PRO A 177 -11.37 2.27 -5.87
C PRO A 177 -10.82 3.43 -5.05
N TYR A 178 -10.44 3.19 -3.79
CA TYR A 178 -9.81 4.22 -2.95
C TYR A 178 -8.44 4.63 -3.50
N PHE A 179 -7.59 3.67 -3.85
CA PHE A 179 -6.28 3.92 -4.47
C PHE A 179 -6.41 4.85 -5.69
N VAL A 180 -7.24 4.47 -6.68
CA VAL A 180 -7.45 5.27 -7.90
C VAL A 180 -8.00 6.66 -7.57
N LYS A 181 -9.03 6.73 -6.72
CA LYS A 181 -9.66 8.01 -6.32
C LYS A 181 -8.67 8.97 -5.65
N ASN A 182 -7.66 8.44 -4.95
CA ASN A 182 -6.72 9.22 -4.14
C ASN A 182 -5.31 9.34 -4.76
N SER A 183 -5.10 8.79 -5.96
CA SER A 183 -3.79 8.82 -6.65
C SER A 183 -3.41 10.22 -7.10
N TRP A 184 -4.39 11.02 -7.53
CA TRP A 184 -4.21 12.39 -7.98
C TRP A 184 -5.08 13.35 -7.17
N MET A 185 -4.54 14.52 -6.81
CA MET A 185 -5.26 15.52 -6.02
C MET A 185 -4.97 16.95 -6.45
N ALA A 186 -5.97 17.81 -6.32
CA ALA A 186 -5.81 19.25 -6.49
C ALA A 186 -4.99 19.84 -5.35
N THR A 187 -4.13 20.80 -5.68
CA THR A 187 -3.28 21.49 -4.70
C THR A 187 -3.73 22.95 -4.51
N PRO A 188 -3.53 23.57 -3.33
CA PRO A 188 -4.01 24.93 -3.04
C PRO A 188 -3.46 26.03 -3.98
N ASP A 189 -2.31 25.79 -4.60
CA ASP A 189 -1.67 26.65 -5.59
C ASP A 189 -2.23 26.47 -7.02
N GLY A 190 -3.40 25.82 -7.16
CA GLY A 190 -4.10 25.64 -8.43
C GLY A 190 -3.47 24.57 -9.34
N GLY A 191 -2.65 23.68 -8.77
CA GLY A 191 -1.99 22.60 -9.49
C GLY A 191 -2.58 21.22 -9.19
N LEU A 192 -1.81 20.19 -9.54
CA LEU A 192 -2.08 18.80 -9.17
C LEU A 192 -0.85 18.15 -8.54
N ALA A 193 -1.08 17.21 -7.63
CA ALA A 193 -0.08 16.31 -7.09
C ALA A 193 -0.46 14.85 -7.34
N VAL A 194 0.52 14.02 -7.68
CA VAL A 194 0.37 12.57 -7.79
C VAL A 194 1.06 11.89 -6.61
N SER A 195 0.31 11.05 -5.90
CA SER A 195 0.76 10.25 -4.76
C SER A 195 1.19 8.85 -5.19
N THR A 196 0.52 8.26 -6.18
CA THR A 196 0.73 6.88 -6.64
C THR A 196 0.58 6.78 -8.15
N TYR A 197 1.29 5.83 -8.75
CA TYR A 197 1.33 5.65 -10.20
C TYR A 197 0.58 4.40 -10.64
N GLY A 198 -0.04 4.47 -11.82
CA GLY A 198 -0.76 3.37 -12.45
C GLY A 198 -1.57 3.85 -13.66
N PRO A 199 -2.04 2.94 -14.53
CA PRO A 199 -2.78 3.34 -15.73
C PRO A 199 -4.08 4.04 -15.35
N MET A 200 -4.20 5.33 -15.65
CA MET A 200 -5.30 6.19 -15.18
C MET A 200 -5.66 7.28 -16.18
N GLU A 201 -6.95 7.64 -16.20
CA GLU A 201 -7.44 8.87 -16.82
C GLU A 201 -7.83 9.87 -15.74
N ILE A 202 -7.21 11.05 -15.78
CA ILE A 202 -7.43 12.10 -14.79
C ILE A 202 -8.16 13.25 -15.48
N THR A 203 -9.29 13.69 -14.90
CA THR A 203 -9.97 14.92 -15.29
C THR A 203 -10.08 15.83 -14.08
N ALA A 204 -9.45 17.01 -14.14
CA ALA A 204 -9.39 17.93 -13.02
C ALA A 204 -9.42 19.40 -13.46
N ARG A 205 -9.60 20.29 -12.49
CA ARG A 205 -9.57 21.75 -12.68
C ARG A 205 -8.27 22.29 -12.11
N VAL A 206 -7.54 23.07 -12.93
CA VAL A 206 -6.23 23.67 -12.61
C VAL A 206 -6.22 25.16 -12.93
N ALA A 207 -5.23 25.89 -12.43
CA ALA A 207 -5.10 27.34 -12.57
C ALA A 207 -6.43 28.06 -12.25
N GLN A 208 -6.87 28.95 -13.13
CA GLN A 208 -8.15 29.67 -13.04
C GLN A 208 -9.31 28.81 -13.56
N ASN A 209 -9.54 27.65 -12.94
CA ASN A 209 -10.65 26.74 -13.25
C ASN A 209 -10.61 26.10 -14.65
N MET A 210 -9.42 25.96 -15.24
CA MET A 210 -9.22 25.33 -16.54
C MET A 210 -9.38 23.81 -16.44
N LEU A 211 -10.12 23.21 -17.37
CA LEU A 211 -10.25 21.76 -17.46
C LEU A 211 -8.98 21.16 -18.06
N LEU A 212 -8.31 20.31 -17.29
CA LEU A 212 -7.17 19.50 -17.70
C LEU A 212 -7.58 18.03 -17.75
N LYS A 213 -7.21 17.34 -18.82
CA LYS A 213 -7.18 15.88 -18.85
C LYS A 213 -5.74 15.38 -18.90
N ILE A 214 -5.43 14.34 -18.14
CA ILE A 214 -4.14 13.63 -18.19
C ILE A 214 -4.44 12.17 -18.48
N GLU A 215 -3.78 11.62 -19.48
CA GLU A 215 -3.70 10.18 -19.74
C GLU A 215 -2.37 9.68 -19.16
N GLU A 216 -2.43 8.83 -18.14
CA GLU A 216 -1.30 8.14 -17.53
C GLU A 216 -1.19 6.73 -18.12
N ASP A 217 -0.22 6.54 -19.02
CA ASP A 217 0.05 5.27 -19.70
C ASP A 217 1.31 4.62 -19.11
N THR A 218 1.12 3.44 -18.50
CA THR A 218 2.19 2.65 -17.88
C THR A 218 1.72 1.23 -17.53
N ASN A 219 2.63 0.26 -17.56
CA ASN A 219 2.49 -1.03 -16.89
C ASN A 219 3.10 -1.03 -15.47
N TYR A 220 3.40 0.13 -14.88
CA TYR A 220 3.85 0.24 -13.49
C TYR A 220 2.86 -0.52 -12.58
N PRO A 221 3.34 -1.35 -11.64
CA PRO A 221 4.72 -1.46 -11.15
C PRO A 221 5.62 -2.48 -11.88
N PHE A 222 5.21 -3.02 -13.03
CA PHE A 222 6.00 -3.99 -13.81
C PHE A 222 6.93 -3.35 -14.84
N GLU A 223 6.72 -2.07 -15.17
CA GLU A 223 7.66 -1.26 -15.94
C GLU A 223 8.18 -0.06 -15.13
N GLU A 224 9.28 0.53 -15.61
CA GLU A 224 9.97 1.64 -14.95
C GLU A 224 9.49 3.02 -15.42
N GLN A 225 8.78 3.08 -16.55
CA GLN A 225 8.40 4.34 -17.21
C GLN A 225 6.91 4.66 -16.99
N ILE A 226 6.61 5.92 -16.71
CA ILE A 226 5.24 6.45 -16.65
C ILE A 226 5.14 7.60 -17.65
N ARG A 227 4.19 7.50 -18.59
CA ARG A 227 3.98 8.49 -19.64
C ARG A 227 2.70 9.25 -19.36
N LEU A 228 2.81 10.57 -19.21
CA LEU A 228 1.67 11.45 -19.02
C LEU A 228 1.47 12.31 -20.26
N LYS A 229 0.25 12.33 -20.79
CA LYS A 229 -0.14 13.19 -21.91
C LYS A 229 -1.22 14.15 -21.47
N LEU A 230 -0.95 15.45 -21.60
CA LEU A 230 -1.86 16.51 -21.18
C LEU A 230 -2.78 16.90 -22.35
N SER A 231 -4.06 17.11 -22.05
CA SER A 231 -5.02 17.73 -22.96
C SER A 231 -5.65 18.96 -22.31
N LEU A 232 -5.50 20.10 -22.99
CA LEU A 232 -5.90 21.43 -22.51
C LEU A 232 -6.57 22.20 -23.65
N GLN A 233 -7.60 22.99 -23.33
CA GLN A 233 -8.25 23.84 -24.35
C GLN A 233 -7.46 25.09 -24.69
N LYS A 234 -6.68 25.62 -23.73
CA LYS A 234 -5.83 26.81 -23.85
C LYS A 234 -4.57 26.59 -23.02
N ALA A 235 -3.50 27.32 -23.33
CA ALA A 235 -2.30 27.31 -22.49
C ALA A 235 -2.62 27.85 -21.08
N ALA A 236 -2.00 27.27 -20.05
CA ALA A 236 -2.11 27.74 -18.67
C ALA A 236 -0.87 27.42 -17.85
N SER A 237 -0.55 28.30 -16.90
CA SER A 237 0.52 28.10 -15.93
C SER A 237 -0.02 27.51 -14.63
N PHE A 238 0.52 26.36 -14.21
CA PHE A 238 0.21 25.71 -12.95
C PHE A 238 1.29 24.68 -12.58
N PRO A 239 1.46 24.35 -11.28
CA PRO A 239 2.40 23.33 -10.85
C PRO A 239 1.82 21.92 -11.04
N LEU A 240 2.65 21.02 -11.55
CA LEU A 240 2.47 19.57 -11.41
C LEU A 240 3.51 19.04 -10.41
N LYS A 241 3.05 18.27 -9.42
CA LYS A 241 3.88 17.75 -8.33
C LYS A 241 3.96 16.23 -8.42
N PHE A 242 5.16 15.72 -8.65
CA PHE A 242 5.43 14.29 -8.83
C PHE A 242 6.13 13.72 -7.60
N ARG A 243 5.59 12.64 -7.04
CA ARG A 243 6.35 11.87 -6.04
C ARG A 243 7.53 11.18 -6.74
N ILE A 244 8.74 11.42 -6.25
CA ILE A 244 9.92 10.69 -6.67
C ILE A 244 10.16 9.56 -5.66
N PRO A 245 10.03 8.28 -6.04
CA PRO A 245 10.13 7.19 -5.09
C PRO A 245 11.48 7.11 -4.38
N ALA A 246 11.51 6.89 -3.06
CA ALA A 246 12.78 6.82 -2.31
C ALA A 246 13.64 5.60 -2.68
N TRP A 247 13.03 4.52 -3.18
CA TRP A 247 13.75 3.33 -3.63
C TRP A 247 14.49 3.54 -4.97
N CYS A 248 14.15 4.58 -5.73
CA CYS A 248 14.76 4.82 -7.04
C CYS A 248 16.04 5.64 -6.89
N ASN A 249 17.21 5.05 -7.16
CA ASN A 249 18.50 5.71 -7.00
C ASN A 249 18.80 6.79 -8.05
N LYS A 250 18.26 6.64 -9.27
CA LYS A 250 18.53 7.50 -10.43
C LYS A 250 17.23 7.87 -11.15
N PRO A 251 16.33 8.63 -10.50
CA PRO A 251 15.06 9.02 -11.11
C PRO A 251 15.30 10.05 -12.20
N GLU A 252 14.54 9.95 -13.30
CA GLU A 252 14.62 10.90 -14.41
C GLU A 252 13.22 11.41 -14.75
N VAL A 253 13.14 12.70 -15.08
CA VAL A 253 11.90 13.35 -15.48
C VAL A 253 12.16 14.14 -16.75
N PHE A 254 11.33 13.95 -17.76
CA PHE A 254 11.41 14.63 -19.05
C PHE A 254 10.11 15.36 -19.34
N VAL A 255 10.20 16.58 -19.86
CA VAL A 255 9.06 17.32 -20.41
C VAL A 255 9.35 17.61 -21.88
N ASN A 256 8.50 17.10 -22.77
CA ASN A 256 8.68 17.20 -24.23
C ASN A 256 10.09 16.77 -24.69
N GLY A 257 10.61 15.69 -24.11
CA GLY A 257 11.94 15.14 -24.42
C GLY A 257 13.12 15.89 -23.77
N LYS A 258 12.89 17.00 -23.06
CA LYS A 258 13.93 17.71 -22.33
C LYS A 258 13.99 17.24 -20.88
N GLN A 259 15.15 16.77 -20.45
CA GLN A 259 15.38 16.34 -19.07
C GLN A 259 15.28 17.53 -18.11
N ILE A 260 14.57 17.35 -17.00
CA ILE A 260 14.49 18.32 -15.91
C ILE A 260 15.57 17.99 -14.88
N ALA A 261 16.34 19.00 -14.46
CA ALA A 261 17.38 18.85 -13.45
C ALA A 261 16.80 18.84 -12.02
N GLY A 262 17.61 18.39 -11.06
CA GLY A 262 17.29 18.48 -9.63
C GLY A 262 16.29 17.44 -9.12
N VAL A 263 16.03 16.37 -9.88
CA VAL A 263 15.22 15.23 -9.44
C VAL A 263 15.95 14.50 -8.32
N LYS A 264 15.30 14.37 -7.15
CA LYS A 264 15.89 13.73 -5.96
C LYS A 264 14.98 12.62 -5.43
N PRO A 265 15.52 11.44 -5.10
CA PRO A 265 14.75 10.34 -4.49
C PRO A 265 14.08 10.77 -3.17
N GLY A 266 12.87 10.26 -2.91
CA GLY A 266 12.15 10.48 -1.65
C GLY A 266 11.61 11.91 -1.49
N GLN A 267 11.42 12.66 -2.58
CA GLN A 267 10.92 14.03 -2.56
C GLN A 267 9.70 14.20 -3.47
N ILE A 268 8.93 15.26 -3.23
CA ILE A 268 7.96 15.74 -4.19
C ILE A 268 8.66 16.74 -5.11
N MET A 269 8.79 16.39 -6.38
CA MET A 269 9.33 17.27 -7.40
C MET A 269 8.21 18.17 -7.94
N VAL A 270 8.44 19.47 -8.00
CA VAL A 270 7.48 20.44 -8.55
C VAL A 270 7.95 20.93 -9.91
N VAL A 271 7.14 20.73 -10.94
CA VAL A 271 7.32 21.33 -12.27
C VAL A 271 6.27 22.40 -12.45
N ASN A 272 6.67 23.67 -12.26
CA ASN A 272 5.80 24.83 -12.42
C ASN A 272 6.16 25.60 -13.69
N ARG A 273 5.28 25.56 -14.69
CA ARG A 273 5.48 26.20 -16.00
C ARG A 273 4.14 26.42 -16.69
N GLU A 274 4.19 27.09 -17.84
CA GLU A 274 3.08 27.09 -18.78
C GLU A 274 3.01 25.75 -19.51
N TRP A 275 1.84 25.13 -19.44
CA TRP A 275 1.48 23.89 -20.11
C TRP A 275 0.58 24.17 -21.31
N THR A 276 0.78 23.42 -22.38
CA THR A 276 0.01 23.50 -23.62
C THR A 276 -0.60 22.14 -23.97
N ASN A 277 -1.56 22.15 -24.90
CA ASN A 277 -2.18 20.92 -25.35
C ASN A 277 -1.15 19.95 -25.95
N ALA A 278 -1.26 18.66 -25.64
CA ALA A 278 -0.36 17.60 -26.06
C ALA A 278 1.06 17.65 -25.49
N ASP A 279 1.32 18.49 -24.47
CA ASP A 279 2.54 18.36 -23.66
C ASP A 279 2.65 16.94 -23.09
N LYS A 280 3.88 16.41 -23.13
CA LYS A 280 4.20 15.05 -22.68
C LYS A 280 5.20 15.11 -21.54
N ILE A 281 4.94 14.31 -20.52
CA ILE A 281 5.82 14.12 -19.37
C ILE A 281 6.19 12.65 -19.33
N VAL A 282 7.46 12.35 -19.12
CA VAL A 282 7.93 10.98 -18.91
C VAL A 282 8.66 10.95 -17.59
N LEU A 283 8.16 10.12 -16.67
CA LEU A 283 8.85 9.77 -15.43
C LEU A 283 9.51 8.41 -15.67
N ASN A 284 10.80 8.29 -15.39
CA ASN A 284 11.54 7.05 -15.49
C ASN A 284 12.14 6.73 -14.11
N PHE A 285 11.74 5.59 -13.55
CA PHE A 285 12.18 5.14 -12.24
C PHE A 285 12.88 3.79 -12.35
N PRO A 286 14.19 3.78 -12.72
CA PRO A 286 14.97 2.55 -12.78
C PRO A 286 14.89 1.73 -11.49
N MET A 287 14.50 0.46 -11.60
CA MET A 287 14.26 -0.45 -10.48
C MET A 287 15.41 -1.44 -10.33
N GLN A 288 16.07 -1.38 -9.18
CA GLN A 288 17.13 -2.31 -8.81
C GLN A 288 16.59 -3.37 -7.84
N LEU A 289 17.19 -4.56 -7.88
CA LEU A 289 16.95 -5.58 -6.86
C LEU A 289 17.52 -5.10 -5.52
N ALA A 290 16.73 -5.25 -4.47
CA ALA A 290 17.13 -4.97 -3.11
C ALA A 290 16.86 -6.20 -2.24
N VAL A 291 17.84 -6.53 -1.39
CA VAL A 291 17.69 -7.55 -0.34
C VAL A 291 17.46 -6.83 0.98
N LYS A 292 16.35 -7.13 1.66
CA LYS A 292 16.04 -6.57 2.98
C LYS A 292 16.14 -7.65 4.04
N LYS A 293 16.84 -7.37 5.14
CA LYS A 293 16.92 -8.25 6.29
C LYS A 293 15.54 -8.39 6.94
N GLN A 294 15.20 -9.60 7.34
CA GLN A 294 14.00 -9.94 8.09
C GLN A 294 14.39 -10.69 9.38
N VAL A 295 13.38 -11.07 10.16
CA VAL A 295 13.56 -11.87 11.37
C VAL A 295 14.21 -13.23 11.08
N ASN A 296 14.80 -13.85 12.09
CA ASN A 296 15.35 -15.22 12.02
C ASN A 296 16.35 -15.43 10.86
N ASN A 297 17.19 -14.43 10.57
CA ASN A 297 18.12 -14.41 9.43
C ASN A 297 17.45 -14.56 8.05
N GLY A 298 16.14 -14.38 7.98
CA GLY A 298 15.41 -14.34 6.72
C GLY A 298 15.69 -13.08 5.93
N VAL A 299 15.32 -13.09 4.66
CA VAL A 299 15.39 -11.93 3.78
C VAL A 299 14.16 -11.84 2.88
N SER A 300 13.80 -10.62 2.50
CA SER A 300 12.88 -10.36 1.39
C SER A 300 13.62 -9.77 0.21
N ILE A 301 13.14 -10.08 -1.00
CA ILE A 301 13.65 -9.54 -2.25
C ILE A 301 12.64 -8.54 -2.78
N GLU A 302 13.13 -7.36 -3.15
CA GLU A 302 12.30 -6.27 -3.63
C GLU A 302 12.84 -5.73 -4.96
N ARG A 303 11.96 -5.31 -5.86
CA ARG A 303 12.31 -4.55 -7.07
C ARG A 303 11.28 -3.45 -7.28
N GLY A 304 11.71 -2.20 -7.19
CA GLY A 304 10.77 -1.08 -7.17
C GLY A 304 9.82 -1.18 -5.97
N PRO A 305 8.50 -1.00 -6.13
CA PRO A 305 7.53 -1.17 -5.04
C PRO A 305 7.14 -2.64 -4.81
N LEU A 306 7.61 -3.60 -5.62
CA LEU A 306 7.22 -5.01 -5.54
C LEU A 306 8.11 -5.80 -4.57
N VAL A 307 7.48 -6.61 -3.72
CA VAL A 307 8.08 -7.63 -2.87
C VAL A 307 7.86 -8.98 -3.56
N TYR A 308 8.94 -9.72 -3.77
CA TYR A 308 8.92 -10.99 -4.47
C TYR A 308 8.68 -12.15 -3.51
N ALA A 309 8.00 -13.17 -4.02
CA ALA A 309 7.82 -14.46 -3.36
C ALA A 309 8.48 -15.56 -4.18
N LEU A 310 8.89 -16.64 -3.51
CA LEU A 310 9.34 -17.85 -4.17
C LEU A 310 8.12 -18.61 -4.69
N GLN A 311 8.06 -18.83 -6.00
CA GLN A 311 7.07 -19.73 -6.57
C GLN A 311 7.40 -21.17 -6.19
N ILE A 312 6.43 -21.87 -5.60
CA ILE A 312 6.51 -23.30 -5.28
C ILE A 312 5.48 -24.06 -6.11
N LYS A 313 5.76 -25.33 -6.42
CA LYS A 313 4.73 -26.20 -7.01
C LYS A 313 3.74 -26.57 -5.92
N GLU A 314 2.47 -26.56 -6.28
CA GLU A 314 1.36 -26.78 -5.37
C GLU A 314 0.44 -27.91 -5.87
N ASP A 315 -0.15 -28.62 -4.92
CA ASP A 315 -1.35 -29.42 -5.10
C ASP A 315 -2.54 -28.64 -4.53
N VAL A 316 -3.61 -28.54 -5.33
CA VAL A 316 -4.81 -27.78 -4.98
C VAL A 316 -5.98 -28.74 -4.91
N LYS A 317 -6.59 -28.84 -3.73
CA LYS A 317 -7.73 -29.72 -3.47
C LYS A 317 -8.95 -28.88 -3.13
N THR A 318 -9.99 -28.97 -3.96
CA THR A 318 -11.31 -28.44 -3.60
C THR A 318 -11.88 -29.22 -2.43
N THR A 319 -12.13 -28.56 -1.30
CA THR A 319 -12.73 -29.16 -0.11
C THR A 319 -14.23 -28.91 -0.03
N LYS A 320 -14.71 -27.82 -0.65
CA LYS A 320 -16.13 -27.45 -0.66
C LYS A 320 -16.48 -26.66 -1.90
N GLU A 321 -17.59 -26.99 -2.54
CA GLU A 321 -18.21 -26.17 -3.58
C GLU A 321 -19.39 -25.39 -3.01
N PHE A 322 -19.61 -24.17 -3.50
CA PHE A 322 -20.72 -23.32 -3.08
C PHE A 322 -21.82 -23.27 -4.15
N PRO A 323 -23.06 -22.86 -3.80
CA PRO A 323 -24.18 -22.89 -4.75
C PRO A 323 -23.98 -22.07 -6.03
N VAL A 324 -23.15 -21.02 -5.96
CA VAL A 324 -22.81 -20.20 -7.14
C VAL A 324 -21.61 -20.83 -7.85
N LYS A 325 -21.77 -21.19 -9.11
CA LYS A 325 -20.73 -21.84 -9.92
C LYS A 325 -19.42 -21.05 -9.91
N GLY A 326 -18.31 -21.76 -9.70
CA GLY A 326 -16.96 -21.20 -9.68
C GLY A 326 -16.51 -20.68 -8.32
N PHE A 327 -17.39 -20.66 -7.31
CA PHE A 327 -17.03 -20.39 -5.93
C PHE A 327 -16.76 -21.70 -5.22
N ALA A 328 -15.54 -21.86 -4.71
CA ALA A 328 -15.09 -23.08 -4.05
C ALA A 328 -14.08 -22.74 -2.95
N GLU A 329 -14.05 -23.57 -1.92
CA GLU A 329 -12.98 -23.57 -0.93
C GLU A 329 -11.91 -24.57 -1.35
N THR A 330 -10.66 -24.15 -1.29
CA THR A 330 -9.53 -24.96 -1.76
C THR A 330 -8.41 -24.99 -0.75
N GLU A 331 -7.96 -26.18 -0.42
CA GLU A 331 -6.72 -26.39 0.32
C GLU A 331 -5.53 -26.46 -0.64
N ILE A 332 -4.41 -25.87 -0.23
CA ILE A 332 -3.18 -25.78 -1.03
C ILE A 332 -2.03 -26.35 -0.22
N SER A 333 -1.34 -27.35 -0.79
CA SER A 333 -0.17 -28.00 -0.18
C SER A 333 1.03 -27.96 -1.12
N PRO A 334 2.26 -27.82 -0.60
CA PRO A 334 3.45 -27.79 -1.44
C PRO A 334 3.80 -29.20 -1.95
N VAL A 335 4.16 -29.29 -3.24
CA VAL A 335 4.68 -30.53 -3.86
C VAL A 335 6.10 -30.36 -4.44
N SER A 336 6.72 -29.21 -4.19
CA SER A 336 8.16 -28.99 -4.39
C SER A 336 8.83 -28.60 -3.09
N ALA A 337 10.17 -28.65 -3.06
CA ALA A 337 10.94 -27.98 -2.01
C ALA A 337 10.59 -26.48 -1.96
N TRP A 338 10.57 -25.95 -0.75
CA TRP A 338 10.22 -24.56 -0.40
C TRP A 338 11.17 -23.98 0.65
N ASN A 339 11.89 -24.83 1.36
CA ASN A 339 12.81 -24.54 2.45
C ASN A 339 14.22 -24.18 1.94
N TYR A 340 14.32 -23.10 1.17
CA TYR A 340 15.59 -22.61 0.63
C TYR A 340 16.23 -21.54 1.51
N GLY A 341 17.56 -21.56 1.60
CA GLY A 341 18.37 -20.43 2.06
C GLY A 341 18.93 -19.67 0.86
N LEU A 342 18.97 -18.34 0.94
CA LEU A 342 19.60 -17.51 -0.09
C LEU A 342 21.06 -17.22 0.29
N LEU A 343 21.99 -17.62 -0.57
CA LEU A 343 23.40 -17.22 -0.42
C LEU A 343 23.56 -15.79 -0.95
N LEU A 344 23.89 -14.87 -0.05
CA LEU A 344 24.17 -13.47 -0.37
C LEU A 344 25.67 -13.31 -0.53
N ASN A 345 26.10 -12.80 -1.69
CA ASN A 345 27.49 -12.49 -1.99
C ASN A 345 27.85 -11.06 -1.60
#